data_AF-A0A9W8Z0Y6-F1
#
_entry.id   AF-A0A9W8Z0Y6-F1
#
_cell.length_a   1.000
_cell.length_b   1.000
_cell.length_c   1.000
_cell.angle_alpha   90.00
_cell.angle_beta   90.00
_cell.angle_gamma   90.00
#
_symmetry.space_group_name_H-M   'P 1'
#
loop_
_entity.id
_entity.type
_entity.pdbx_description
1 polymer ?
#
loop_
_entity_poly.entity_id
_entity_poly.type
_entity_poly.pdbx_seq_one_letter_code
_entity_poly.pdbx_strand_id
1 'polypeptide(L)'
;MALPLRILGNQLLHSQQFKQILKSLHLTKHIIFLYTSINTTAAIMSRELISSEKFPPKPHNSPATKIPGLVFCAGQTATGEIKQATRKVLQNLKEVLELSGSSLDKVVKYNVYLADMKDFAAMNEVYIDFLPQPMPSRSCLQAVPPGDGTVIEIECIAQA
;
A
#
# COMPACT_ATOMS: atom_id res chain seq x y z
N MET A 1 38.01 53.69 27.35
CA MET A 1 36.64 53.56 27.90
C MET A 1 35.74 52.91 26.85
N ALA A 2 35.54 51.59 26.93
CA ALA A 2 34.72 50.83 25.98
C ALA A 2 33.33 50.56 26.58
N LEU A 3 32.42 51.53 26.49
CA LEU A 3 31.05 51.41 26.99
C LEU A 3 29.89 51.86 26.05
N PRO A 4 29.99 52.03 24.70
CA PRO A 4 28.79 52.35 23.91
C PRO A 4 28.05 51.13 23.32
N LEU A 5 28.72 50.00 23.08
CA LEU A 5 28.14 48.88 22.31
C LEU A 5 27.08 48.07 23.09
N ARG A 6 27.14 48.05 24.42
CA ARG A 6 26.23 47.25 25.27
C ARG A 6 24.84 47.88 25.43
N ILE A 7 24.76 49.21 25.31
CA ILE A 7 23.50 49.97 25.46
C ILE A 7 22.67 49.91 24.18
N LEU A 8 23.33 49.94 23.01
CA LEU A 8 22.67 49.81 21.70
C LEU A 8 21.98 48.44 21.55
N GLY A 9 22.61 47.36 22.04
CA GLY A 9 22.04 46.00 21.99
C GLY A 9 20.75 45.85 22.79
N ASN A 10 20.66 46.46 23.99
CA ASN A 10 19.47 46.39 24.83
C ASN A 10 18.30 47.23 24.28
N GLN A 11 18.56 48.36 23.61
CA GLN A 11 17.50 49.15 22.97
C GLN A 11 16.91 48.45 21.73
N LEU A 12 17.76 47.76 20.95
CA LEU A 12 17.31 46.95 19.80
C LEU A 12 16.44 45.76 20.23
N LEU A 13 16.80 45.05 21.31
CA LEU A 13 16.04 43.91 21.88
C LEU A 13 14.61 44.28 22.33
N HIS A 14 14.39 45.51 22.77
CA HIS A 14 13.08 45.98 23.24
C HIS A 14 12.29 46.78 22.20
N SER A 15 12.87 47.06 21.04
CA SER A 15 12.19 47.76 19.95
C SER A 15 10.98 46.94 19.43
N GLN A 16 9.89 47.64 19.12
CA GLN A 16 8.72 46.98 18.52
C GLN A 16 9.08 46.28 17.20
N GLN A 17 10.02 46.85 16.45
CA GLN A 17 10.53 46.31 15.19
C GLN A 17 11.20 44.95 15.37
N PHE A 18 12.02 44.76 16.41
CA PHE A 18 12.64 43.46 16.72
C PHE A 18 11.62 42.40 17.14
N LYS A 19 10.61 42.77 17.95
CA LYS A 19 9.50 41.86 18.31
C LYS A 19 8.67 41.45 17.08
N GLN A 20 8.51 42.35 16.11
CA GLN A 20 7.78 42.07 14.87
C GLN A 20 8.56 41.15 13.92
N ILE A 21 9.89 41.31 13.86
CA ILE A 21 10.80 40.38 13.16
C ILE A 21 10.75 38.99 13.78
N LEU A 22 10.83 38.87 15.12
CA LEU A 22 10.71 37.57 15.80
C LEU A 22 9.35 36.89 15.59
N LYS A 23 8.24 37.65 15.62
CA LYS A 23 6.91 37.14 15.27
C LYS A 23 6.84 36.66 13.81
N SER A 24 7.43 37.41 12.87
CA SER A 24 7.53 37.03 11.46
C SER A 24 8.32 35.74 11.26
N LEU A 25 9.46 35.58 11.95
CA LEU A 25 10.28 34.36 11.96
C LEU A 25 9.54 33.15 12.56
N HIS A 26 8.75 33.36 13.62
CA HIS A 26 7.93 32.29 14.20
C HIS A 26 6.78 31.89 13.27
N LEU A 27 6.15 32.87 12.62
CA LEU A 27 5.09 32.67 11.64
C LEU A 27 5.62 31.95 10.39
N THR A 28 6.82 32.28 9.92
CA THR A 28 7.47 31.57 8.79
C THR A 28 7.82 30.13 9.17
N LYS A 29 8.28 29.85 10.39
CA LYS A 29 8.49 28.46 10.86
C LYS A 29 7.19 27.66 10.88
N HIS A 30 6.09 28.25 11.35
CA HIS A 30 4.77 27.60 11.34
C HIS A 30 4.25 27.40 9.91
N ILE A 31 4.41 28.38 9.03
CA ILE A 31 4.01 28.27 7.62
C ILE A 31 4.85 27.22 6.90
N ILE A 32 6.17 27.18 7.11
CA ILE A 32 7.06 26.15 6.53
C ILE A 32 6.69 24.77 7.08
N PHE A 33 6.42 24.64 8.38
CA PHE A 33 5.96 23.38 8.99
C PHE A 33 4.61 22.93 8.44
N LEU A 34 3.65 23.84 8.30
CA LEU A 34 2.35 23.55 7.69
C LEU A 34 2.53 23.18 6.21
N TYR A 35 3.36 23.90 5.46
CA TYR A 35 3.59 23.65 4.04
C TYR A 35 4.33 22.32 3.81
N THR A 36 5.34 21.99 4.62
CA THR A 36 5.97 20.67 4.60
C THR A 36 4.99 19.60 5.04
N SER A 37 4.25 19.79 6.14
CA SER A 37 3.24 18.85 6.60
C SER A 37 2.16 18.57 5.55
N ILE A 38 1.67 19.59 4.84
CA ILE A 38 0.67 19.46 3.76
C ILE A 38 1.24 18.72 2.55
N ASN A 39 2.47 19.03 2.14
CA ASN A 39 3.11 18.32 1.03
C ASN A 39 3.48 16.88 1.41
N THR A 40 3.82 16.62 2.68
CA THR A 40 4.03 15.28 3.22
C THR A 40 2.72 14.49 3.28
N THR A 41 1.60 15.07 3.73
CA THR A 41 0.29 14.38 3.66
C THR A 41 -0.16 14.13 2.23
N ALA A 42 0.02 15.08 1.31
CA ALA A 42 -0.30 14.87 -0.10
C ALA A 42 0.54 13.75 -0.73
N ALA A 43 1.83 13.64 -0.38
CA ALA A 43 2.69 12.53 -0.80
C ALA A 43 2.24 11.18 -0.20
N ILE A 44 1.84 11.16 1.08
CA ILE A 44 1.30 9.96 1.75
C ILE A 44 -0.03 9.51 1.13
N MET A 45 -0.85 10.43 0.60
CA MET A 45 -2.15 10.13 -0.02
C MET A 45 -2.06 9.68 -1.49
N SER A 46 -0.85 9.57 -2.05
CA SER A 46 -0.66 9.17 -3.44
C SER A 46 -0.61 7.65 -3.59
N ARG A 47 -1.12 7.15 -4.72
CA ARG A 47 -1.10 5.72 -5.08
C ARG A 47 0.33 5.28 -5.39
N GLU A 48 0.82 4.29 -4.65
CA GLU A 48 2.08 3.60 -4.89
C GLU A 48 1.89 2.38 -5.80
N LEU A 49 2.80 2.20 -6.76
CA LEU A 49 2.84 1.03 -7.64
C LEU A 49 3.77 -0.02 -7.04
N ILE A 50 3.28 -1.26 -6.91
CA ILE A 50 4.05 -2.38 -6.38
C ILE A 50 4.42 -3.32 -7.53
N SER A 51 5.71 -3.52 -7.74
CA SER A 51 6.25 -4.42 -8.78
C SER A 51 7.66 -4.90 -8.44
N SER A 52 8.09 -5.95 -9.11
CA SER A 52 9.47 -6.47 -9.06
C SER A 52 9.85 -7.10 -10.41
N GLU A 53 11.08 -7.59 -10.56
CA GLU A 53 11.47 -8.35 -11.75
C GLU A 53 10.59 -9.59 -11.97
N LYS A 54 10.20 -10.28 -10.89
CA LYS A 54 9.31 -11.44 -10.93
C LYS A 54 7.86 -11.05 -11.21
N PHE A 55 7.44 -9.88 -10.74
CA PHE A 55 6.10 -9.34 -10.92
C PHE A 55 6.18 -7.97 -11.63
N PRO A 56 6.48 -7.95 -12.94
CA PRO A 56 6.58 -6.69 -13.67
C PRO A 56 5.19 -6.09 -13.93
N PRO A 57 5.08 -4.76 -14.10
CA PRO A 57 3.86 -4.15 -14.60
C PRO A 57 3.56 -4.61 -16.03
N LYS A 58 2.27 -4.74 -16.36
CA LYS A 58 1.78 -5.04 -17.70
C LYS A 58 1.17 -3.76 -18.32
N PRO A 59 0.95 -3.71 -19.64
CA PRO A 59 0.31 -2.55 -20.27
C PRO A 59 -1.06 -2.18 -19.70
N HIS A 60 -1.80 -3.16 -19.16
CA HIS A 60 -3.18 -2.99 -18.69
C HIS A 60 -3.33 -3.06 -17.16
N ASN A 61 -2.33 -3.50 -16.40
CA ASN A 61 -2.40 -3.52 -14.93
C ASN A 61 -1.02 -3.59 -14.25
N SER A 62 -1.01 -3.30 -12.95
CA SER A 62 0.13 -3.53 -12.05
C SER A 62 -0.11 -4.78 -11.20
N PRO A 63 0.93 -5.47 -10.71
CA PRO A 63 0.78 -6.60 -9.80
C PRO A 63 0.03 -6.24 -8.52
N ALA A 64 0.34 -5.08 -7.94
CA ALA A 64 -0.47 -4.48 -6.91
C ALA A 64 -0.35 -2.95 -6.92
N THR A 65 -1.30 -2.31 -6.26
CA THR A 65 -1.25 -0.88 -5.94
C THR A 65 -1.56 -0.68 -4.47
N LYS A 66 -0.84 0.25 -3.84
CA LYS A 66 -0.98 0.58 -2.43
C LYS A 66 -1.46 2.02 -2.29
N ILE A 67 -2.42 2.23 -1.40
CA ILE A 67 -2.91 3.53 -0.96
C ILE A 67 -2.90 3.55 0.58
N PRO A 68 -3.16 4.70 1.24
CA PRO A 68 -3.31 4.71 2.68
C PRO A 68 -4.29 3.64 3.18
N GLY A 69 -3.77 2.72 3.99
CA GLY A 69 -4.54 1.67 4.67
C GLY A 69 -4.82 0.41 3.85
N LEU A 70 -4.71 0.42 2.51
CA LEU A 70 -5.07 -0.72 1.67
C LEU A 70 -4.05 -1.05 0.57
N VAL A 71 -3.95 -2.34 0.29
CA VAL A 71 -3.22 -2.91 -0.85
C VAL A 71 -4.21 -3.68 -1.71
N PHE A 72 -4.23 -3.37 -3.00
CA PHE A 72 -5.05 -4.03 -4.00
C PHE A 72 -4.14 -4.87 -4.89
N CYS A 73 -4.20 -6.19 -4.76
CA CYS A 73 -3.44 -7.13 -5.58
C CYS A 73 -4.26 -7.53 -6.81
N ALA A 74 -3.64 -7.50 -7.99
CA ALA A 74 -4.23 -8.04 -9.20
C ALA A 74 -4.29 -9.58 -9.15
N GLY A 75 -5.21 -10.13 -9.94
CA GLY A 75 -5.39 -11.57 -10.10
C GLY A 75 -4.10 -12.30 -10.45
N GLN A 76 -3.75 -13.28 -9.63
CA GLN A 76 -2.69 -14.24 -9.89
C GLN A 76 -3.31 -15.49 -10.48
N THR A 77 -2.74 -15.99 -11.58
CA THR A 77 -3.24 -17.14 -12.33
C THR A 77 -2.28 -18.32 -12.28
N ALA A 78 -2.82 -19.53 -12.47
CA ALA A 78 -2.03 -20.73 -12.70
C ALA A 78 -2.77 -21.73 -13.59
N THR A 79 -2.00 -22.59 -14.23
CA THR A 79 -2.46 -23.70 -15.07
C THR A 79 -2.18 -25.03 -14.36
N GLY A 80 -2.75 -26.13 -14.88
CA GLY A 80 -2.46 -27.48 -14.40
C GLY A 80 -3.46 -28.01 -13.37
N GLU A 81 -3.00 -28.92 -12.49
CA GLU A 81 -3.86 -29.54 -11.47
C GLU A 81 -4.28 -28.51 -10.40
N ILE A 82 -5.55 -28.53 -10.01
CA ILE A 82 -6.16 -27.45 -9.21
C ILE A 82 -5.47 -27.22 -7.86
N LYS A 83 -5.07 -28.26 -7.12
CA LYS A 83 -4.42 -28.09 -5.81
C LYS A 83 -3.06 -27.43 -5.97
N GLN A 84 -2.27 -27.86 -6.95
CA GLN A 84 -0.97 -27.24 -7.27
C GLN A 84 -1.14 -25.79 -7.76
N ALA A 85 -2.10 -25.55 -8.65
CA ALA A 85 -2.41 -24.23 -9.18
C ALA A 85 -2.85 -23.27 -8.07
N THR A 86 -3.74 -23.72 -7.17
CA THR A 86 -4.20 -22.94 -6.00
C THR A 86 -3.03 -22.55 -5.09
N ARG A 87 -2.16 -23.51 -4.76
CA ARG A 87 -0.96 -23.25 -3.95
C ARG A 87 -0.06 -22.21 -4.60
N LYS A 88 0.17 -22.34 -5.91
CA LYS A 88 1.01 -21.43 -6.69
C LYS A 88 0.46 -20.01 -6.68
N VAL A 89 -0.85 -19.86 -6.91
CA VAL A 89 -1.54 -18.56 -6.91
C VAL A 89 -1.46 -17.89 -5.55
N LEU A 90 -1.72 -18.61 -4.46
CA LEU A 90 -1.65 -18.06 -3.10
C LEU A 90 -0.22 -17.71 -2.67
N GLN A 91 0.78 -18.49 -3.10
CA GLN A 91 2.20 -18.15 -2.93
C GLN A 91 2.58 -16.87 -3.69
N ASN A 92 2.13 -16.72 -4.93
CA ASN A 92 2.37 -15.50 -5.69
C ASN A 92 1.71 -14.28 -5.01
N LEU A 93 0.47 -14.40 -4.52
CA LEU A 93 -0.19 -13.33 -3.77
C LEU A 93 0.57 -12.97 -2.48
N LYS A 94 1.08 -13.97 -1.76
CA LYS A 94 1.93 -13.74 -0.58
C LYS A 94 3.12 -12.87 -0.93
N GLU A 95 3.88 -13.23 -1.97
CA GLU A 95 5.07 -12.48 -2.37
C GLU A 95 4.72 -11.05 -2.83
N VAL A 96 3.62 -10.87 -3.56
CA VAL A 96 3.15 -9.53 -3.99
C VAL A 96 2.76 -8.66 -2.78
N LEU A 97 2.08 -9.25 -1.78
CA LEU A 97 1.75 -8.55 -0.54
C LEU A 97 3.01 -8.16 0.24
N GLU A 98 4.00 -9.05 0.33
CA GLU A 98 5.28 -8.78 1.01
C GLU A 98 6.04 -7.64 0.33
N LEU A 99 6.02 -7.53 -1.00
CA LEU A 99 6.60 -6.39 -1.74
C LEU A 99 5.97 -5.04 -1.35
N SER A 100 4.75 -5.04 -0.84
CA SER A 100 4.03 -3.83 -0.39
C SER A 100 4.18 -3.53 1.11
N GLY A 101 4.89 -4.38 1.86
CA GLY A 101 4.95 -4.32 3.33
C GLY A 101 3.70 -4.88 4.03
N SER A 102 2.85 -5.61 3.30
CA SER A 102 1.68 -6.33 3.83
C SER A 102 1.97 -7.83 3.97
N SER A 103 0.95 -8.64 4.22
CA SER A 103 1.04 -10.10 4.33
C SER A 103 -0.33 -10.76 4.13
N LEU A 104 -0.36 -12.09 3.98
CA LEU A 104 -1.61 -12.85 3.93
C LEU A 104 -2.45 -12.68 5.21
N ASP A 105 -1.80 -12.50 6.37
CA ASP A 105 -2.44 -12.22 7.67
C ASP A 105 -3.29 -10.95 7.67
N LYS A 106 -3.01 -10.03 6.76
CA LYS A 106 -3.70 -8.75 6.61
C LYS A 106 -4.77 -8.76 5.53
N VAL A 107 -5.02 -9.89 4.86
CA VAL A 107 -6.03 -9.97 3.81
C VAL A 107 -7.43 -9.84 4.42
N VAL A 108 -8.25 -8.98 3.81
CA VAL A 108 -9.64 -8.72 4.24
C VAL A 108 -10.68 -9.22 3.23
N LYS A 109 -10.28 -9.40 1.97
CA LYS A 109 -11.14 -9.90 0.88
C LYS A 109 -10.35 -10.76 -0.09
N TYR A 110 -10.93 -11.89 -0.47
CA TYR A 110 -10.56 -12.65 -1.67
C TYR A 110 -11.68 -12.65 -2.71
N ASN A 111 -11.31 -12.59 -3.99
CA ASN A 111 -12.15 -13.05 -5.10
C ASN A 111 -11.45 -14.23 -5.77
N VAL A 112 -12.16 -15.34 -5.91
CA VAL A 112 -11.68 -16.58 -6.52
C VAL A 112 -12.48 -16.86 -7.77
N TYR A 113 -11.80 -17.09 -8.88
CA TYR A 113 -12.39 -17.42 -10.17
C TYR A 113 -11.86 -18.78 -10.62
N LEU A 114 -12.74 -19.77 -10.75
CA LEU A 114 -12.41 -21.12 -11.22
C LEU A 114 -12.82 -21.28 -12.68
N ALA A 115 -12.05 -22.04 -13.46
CA ALA A 115 -12.44 -22.41 -14.82
C ALA A 115 -13.60 -23.43 -14.84
N ASP A 116 -13.60 -24.40 -13.92
CA ASP A 116 -14.69 -25.37 -13.70
C ASP A 116 -15.03 -25.42 -12.20
N MET A 117 -16.30 -25.23 -11.84
CA MET A 117 -16.77 -25.27 -10.45
C MET A 117 -16.66 -26.66 -9.82
N LYS A 118 -16.47 -27.72 -10.60
CA LYS A 118 -16.15 -29.07 -10.07
C LYS A 118 -14.88 -29.08 -9.21
N ASP A 119 -13.96 -28.15 -9.46
CA ASP A 119 -12.70 -28.01 -8.75
C ASP A 119 -12.83 -27.32 -7.39
N PHE A 120 -14.02 -26.82 -7.04
CA PHE A 120 -14.26 -26.05 -5.81
C PHE A 120 -13.81 -26.76 -4.54
N ALA A 121 -14.17 -28.04 -4.38
CA ALA A 121 -13.80 -28.80 -3.18
C ALA A 121 -12.28 -28.98 -3.07
N ALA A 122 -11.64 -29.40 -4.16
CA ALA A 122 -10.20 -29.64 -4.21
C ALA A 122 -9.38 -28.35 -4.01
N MET A 123 -9.83 -27.23 -4.58
CA MET A 123 -9.24 -25.91 -4.34
C MET A 123 -9.32 -25.53 -2.86
N ASN A 124 -10.49 -25.71 -2.22
CA ASN A 124 -10.70 -25.33 -0.82
C ASN A 124 -9.79 -26.09 0.15
N GLU A 125 -9.47 -27.36 -0.13
CA GLU A 125 -8.54 -28.14 0.70
C GLU A 125 -7.16 -27.46 0.83
N VAL A 126 -6.67 -26.83 -0.23
CA VAL A 126 -5.40 -26.09 -0.21
C VAL A 126 -5.60 -24.68 0.32
N TYR A 127 -6.69 -24.01 -0.07
CA TYR A 127 -6.95 -22.62 0.27
C TYR A 127 -7.00 -22.35 1.78
N ILE A 128 -7.57 -23.29 2.55
CA ILE A 128 -7.74 -23.13 4.01
C ILE A 128 -6.39 -22.98 4.73
N ASP A 129 -5.32 -23.62 4.23
CA ASP A 129 -3.97 -23.52 4.82
C ASP A 129 -3.38 -22.10 4.75
N PHE A 130 -3.94 -21.23 3.91
CA PHE A 130 -3.47 -19.86 3.69
C PHE A 130 -4.38 -18.81 4.34
N LEU A 131 -5.49 -19.21 4.96
CA LEU A 131 -6.46 -18.27 5.51
C LEU A 131 -5.96 -17.65 6.82
N PRO A 132 -5.99 -16.31 6.92
CA PRO A 132 -5.69 -15.65 8.17
C PRO A 132 -6.88 -15.74 9.13
N GLN A 133 -6.64 -15.37 10.40
CA GLN A 133 -7.70 -15.22 11.40
C GLN A 133 -7.78 -13.76 11.88
N PRO A 134 -9.00 -13.16 11.97
CA PRO A 134 -10.28 -13.71 11.55
C PRO A 134 -10.36 -13.92 10.03
N MET A 135 -11.14 -14.91 9.60
CA MET A 135 -11.25 -15.24 8.18
C MET A 135 -11.75 -14.05 7.34
N PRO A 136 -11.14 -13.77 6.18
CA PRO A 136 -11.55 -12.70 5.30
C PRO A 136 -12.85 -13.05 4.60
N SER A 137 -13.55 -12.01 4.14
CA SER A 137 -14.69 -12.20 3.25
C SER A 137 -14.25 -12.77 1.90
N ARG A 138 -15.12 -13.55 1.23
CA ARG A 138 -14.78 -14.21 -0.03
C ARG A 138 -15.95 -14.25 -1.00
N SER A 139 -15.64 -14.07 -2.28
CA SER A 139 -16.52 -14.44 -3.40
C SER A 139 -15.83 -15.52 -4.23
N CYS A 140 -16.57 -16.54 -4.67
CA CYS A 140 -16.04 -17.60 -5.52
C CYS A 140 -17.03 -17.86 -6.65
N LEU A 141 -16.57 -17.74 -7.89
CA LEU A 141 -17.40 -17.89 -9.09
C LEU A 141 -16.68 -18.76 -10.12
N GLN A 142 -17.45 -19.34 -11.03
CA GLN A 142 -16.89 -19.88 -12.26
C GLN A 142 -16.80 -18.76 -13.30
N ALA A 143 -15.67 -18.64 -13.99
CA ALA A 143 -15.46 -17.67 -15.07
C ALA A 143 -14.56 -18.27 -16.15
N VAL A 144 -14.54 -17.65 -17.33
CA VAL A 144 -13.54 -17.96 -18.36
C VAL A 144 -12.27 -17.20 -17.99
N PRO A 145 -11.19 -17.88 -17.58
CA PRO A 145 -9.98 -17.20 -17.14
C PRO A 145 -9.15 -16.68 -18.34
N PRO A 146 -8.23 -15.73 -18.11
CA PRO A 146 -7.34 -15.25 -19.14
C PRO A 146 -6.26 -16.30 -19.47
N GLY A 147 -6.03 -16.51 -20.77
CA GLY A 147 -4.98 -17.39 -21.28
C GLY A 147 -5.35 -18.87 -21.31
N ASP A 148 -4.83 -19.57 -22.32
CA ASP A 148 -5.13 -20.97 -22.55
C ASP A 148 -4.63 -21.85 -21.40
N GLY A 149 -5.53 -22.69 -20.87
CA GLY A 149 -5.21 -23.65 -19.81
C GLY A 149 -5.14 -23.09 -18.40
N THR A 150 -5.45 -21.80 -18.18
CA THR A 150 -5.65 -21.27 -16.82
C THR A 150 -6.83 -21.98 -16.18
N VAL A 151 -6.63 -22.48 -14.95
CA VAL A 151 -7.68 -23.21 -14.20
C VAL A 151 -8.22 -22.41 -13.01
N ILE A 152 -7.44 -21.43 -12.53
CA ILE A 152 -7.79 -20.60 -11.38
C ILE A 152 -7.15 -19.22 -11.47
N GLU A 153 -7.87 -18.21 -11.02
CA GLU A 153 -7.40 -16.86 -10.74
C GLU A 153 -7.85 -16.43 -9.34
N ILE A 154 -6.96 -15.83 -8.55
CA ILE A 154 -7.31 -15.24 -7.26
C ILE A 154 -6.72 -13.84 -7.16
N GLU A 155 -7.54 -12.88 -6.74
CA GLU A 155 -7.11 -11.54 -6.31
C GLU A 155 -7.46 -11.32 -4.83
N CYS A 156 -6.81 -10.35 -4.21
CA CYS A 156 -7.09 -9.99 -2.83
C CYS A 156 -6.93 -8.50 -2.54
N ILE A 157 -7.61 -8.06 -1.49
CA ILE A 157 -7.42 -6.76 -0.85
C ILE A 157 -6.91 -7.01 0.57
N ALA A 158 -5.86 -6.29 0.97
CA ALA A 158 -5.26 -6.40 2.29
C ALA A 158 -5.04 -5.05 2.94
N GLN A 159 -4.84 -5.03 4.26
CA GLN A 159 -4.37 -3.86 4.97
C GLN A 159 -2.91 -3.54 4.60
N ALA A 160 -2.58 -2.26 4.43
CA ALA A 160 -1.25 -1.79 4.05
C ALA A 160 -0.17 -1.84 5.14
#